data_AF-A0A5B7C723-F1
#
_entry.id   AF-A0A5B7C723-F1
#
_cell.length_a   1.000
_cell.length_b   1.000
_cell.length_c   1.000
_cell.angle_alpha   90.00
_cell.angle_beta   90.00
_cell.angle_gamma   90.00
#
_symmetry.space_group_name_H-M   'P 1'
#
loop_
_entity.id
_entity.type
_entity.pdbx_description
1 polymer ?
#
loop_
_entity_poly.entity_id
_entity_poly.type
_entity_poly.pdbx_seq_one_letter_code
_entity_poly.pdbx_strand_id
1 'polypeptide(L)'
;EMDWDVILVDGPRGYWPEAPGRMSAIFTAGVLARSKKGGSARTHVFVHDFNREVDTVSSDEFLCRENLVKSKDLLGHFVLERMDENCFQFCHNHASSPLASSSS
;
A
#
# COMPACT_ATOMS: atom_id res chain seq x y z
N GLU A 1 -9.16 16.51 -8.91
CA GLU A 1 -8.34 15.35 -8.54
C GLU A 1 -7.67 14.83 -9.80
N MET A 2 -6.47 14.26 -9.69
CA MET A 2 -5.63 13.85 -10.84
C MET A 2 -5.67 12.33 -11.00
N ASP A 3 -5.81 11.83 -12.22
CA ASP A 3 -5.83 10.41 -12.52
C ASP A 3 -4.37 9.89 -12.63
N TRP A 4 -3.81 9.43 -11.51
CA TRP A 4 -2.42 8.95 -11.46
C TRP A 4 -2.27 7.58 -12.12
N ASP A 5 -1.38 7.47 -13.11
CA ASP A 5 -0.96 6.17 -13.66
C ASP A 5 0.08 5.48 -12.77
N VAL A 6 0.94 6.27 -12.12
CA VAL A 6 2.02 5.79 -11.25
C VAL A 6 2.11 6.68 -10.00
N ILE A 7 2.29 6.04 -8.85
CA ILE A 7 2.57 6.69 -7.57
C ILE A 7 3.84 6.05 -6.99
N LEU A 8 4.81 6.87 -6.58
CA LEU A 8 5.99 6.44 -5.86
C LEU A 8 5.92 6.97 -4.42
N VAL A 9 5.82 6.06 -3.47
CA VAL A 9 5.90 6.34 -2.04
C VAL A 9 7.36 6.20 -1.63
N ASP A 10 8.03 7.34 -1.49
CA ASP A 10 9.40 7.43 -1.00
C ASP A 10 9.46 8.30 0.26
N GLY A 11 10.38 7.95 1.16
CA GLY A 11 10.60 8.66 2.42
C GLY A 11 12.09 8.91 2.65
N PRO A 12 12.47 9.52 3.79
CA PRO A 12 13.88 9.58 4.16
C PRO A 12 14.44 8.16 4.24
N ARG A 13 15.64 7.96 3.67
CA ARG A 13 16.32 6.66 3.69
C ARG A 13 16.72 6.29 5.11
N GLY A 14 16.51 5.03 5.45
CA GLY A 14 16.94 4.45 6.72
C GLY A 14 15.91 4.57 7.83
N TYR A 15 16.18 3.86 8.93
CA TYR A 15 15.29 3.81 10.09
C TYR A 15 16.03 4.32 11.33
N TRP A 16 15.35 5.17 12.06
CA TRP A 16 15.60 5.48 13.47
C TRP A 16 14.23 5.57 14.18
N PRO A 17 14.15 5.35 15.50
CA PRO A 17 12.87 5.26 16.21
C PRO A 17 11.95 6.48 16.03
N GLU A 18 12.54 7.66 15.84
CA GLU A 18 11.85 8.94 15.66
C GLU A 18 11.61 9.29 14.17
N ALA A 19 12.04 8.44 13.24
CA ALA A 19 11.83 8.68 11.81
C ALA A 19 10.33 8.67 11.49
N PRO A 20 9.82 9.67 10.75
CA PRO A 20 8.44 9.64 10.29
C PRO A 20 8.22 8.41 9.39
N GLY A 21 7.18 7.64 9.69
CA GLY A 21 6.78 6.50 8.86
C GLY A 21 6.14 6.94 7.54
N ARG A 22 5.88 5.97 6.65
CA ARG A 22 5.22 6.20 5.36
C ARG A 22 3.75 5.77 5.34
N MET A 23 3.19 5.36 6.49
CA MET A 23 1.83 4.84 6.59
C MET A 23 0.77 5.78 5.99
N SER A 24 0.83 7.08 6.29
CA SER A 24 -0.10 8.06 5.73
C SER A 24 0.05 8.20 4.21
N ALA A 25 1.28 8.20 3.70
CA ALA A 25 1.56 8.26 2.27
C ALA A 25 1.08 6.99 1.53
N ILE A 26 1.27 5.82 2.15
CA ILE A 26 0.77 4.53 1.64
C ILE A 26 -0.77 4.53 1.60
N PHE A 27 -1.42 4.97 2.67
CA PHE A 27 -2.88 5.14 2.73
C PHE A 27 -3.38 6.07 1.62
N THR A 28 -2.78 7.26 1.49
CA THR A 28 -3.16 8.23 0.45
C THR A 28 -2.94 7.67 -0.95
N ALA A 29 -1.85 6.93 -1.19
CA ALA A 29 -1.62 6.27 -2.47
C ALA A 29 -2.73 5.25 -2.78
N GLY A 30 -3.16 4.47 -1.79
CA GLY A 30 -4.28 3.53 -1.93
C GLY A 30 -5.59 4.24 -2.29
N VAL A 31 -5.92 5.33 -1.60
CA VAL A 31 -7.11 6.14 -1.88
C VAL A 31 -7.06 6.74 -3.29
N LEU A 32 -5.96 7.43 -3.64
CA LEU A 32 -5.81 8.07 -4.95
C LEU A 32 -5.88 7.06 -6.10
N ALA A 33 -5.26 5.89 -5.94
CA ALA A 33 -5.30 4.83 -6.94
C ALA A 33 -6.73 4.30 -7.18
N ARG A 34 -7.55 4.25 -6.13
CA ARG A 34 -8.90 3.65 -6.16
C ARG A 34 -10.02 4.64 -6.48
N SER A 35 -9.84 5.93 -6.18
CA SER A 35 -10.86 6.98 -6.31
C SER A 35 -10.78 7.78 -7.62
N LYS A 36 -9.86 7.44 -8.53
CA LYS A 36 -9.70 8.17 -9.78
C LYS A 36 -10.94 8.08 -10.68
N LYS A 37 -11.22 9.15 -11.44
CA LYS A 37 -12.48 9.30 -12.19
C LYS A 37 -12.33 8.93 -13.66
N GLY A 38 -11.12 8.96 -14.19
CA GLY A 38 -10.79 8.61 -15.58
C GLY A 38 -9.39 8.01 -15.73
N GLY A 39 -8.87 7.99 -16.96
CA GLY A 39 -7.53 7.49 -17.28
C GLY A 39 -7.43 5.96 -17.37
N SER A 40 -6.21 5.43 -17.23
CA SER A 40 -5.93 3.99 -17.19
C SER A 40 -6.84 3.27 -16.19
N ALA A 41 -7.24 2.02 -16.43
CA ALA A 41 -7.99 1.25 -15.42
C ALA A 41 -7.15 0.95 -14.15
N ARG A 42 -5.82 1.08 -14.24
CA ARG A 42 -4.87 0.64 -13.22
C ARG A 42 -3.92 1.76 -12.81
N THR A 43 -3.49 1.72 -11.56
CA THR A 43 -2.47 2.61 -11.00
C THR A 43 -1.36 1.76 -10.39
N HIS A 44 -0.12 2.04 -10.79
CA HIS A 44 1.07 1.37 -10.26
C HIS A 44 1.54 2.10 -9.02
N VAL A 45 1.64 1.41 -7.89
CA VAL A 45 2.16 1.99 -6.65
C VAL A 45 3.47 1.31 -6.30
N PHE A 46 4.52 2.11 -6.16
CA PHE A 46 5.83 1.66 -5.74
C PHE A 46 6.11 2.16 -4.32
N VAL A 47 6.46 1.26 -3.40
CA VAL A 47 6.77 1.58 -2.00
C VAL A 47 8.23 1.28 -1.74
N HIS A 48 9.00 2.30 -1.38
CA HIS A 48 10.40 2.16 -0.99
C HIS A 48 10.53 1.74 0.49
N ASP A 49 11.67 1.15 0.86
CA ASP A 49 11.94 0.49 2.14
C ASP A 49 10.89 -0.57 2.54
N PHE A 50 10.38 -1.32 1.56
CA PHE A 50 9.34 -2.34 1.72
C PHE A 50 9.79 -3.61 2.51
N ASN A 51 10.98 -3.59 3.09
CA ASN A 51 11.48 -4.63 4.00
C ASN A 51 11.27 -4.28 5.48
N ARG A 52 10.81 -3.06 5.80
CA ARG A 52 10.44 -2.67 7.17
C ARG A 52 9.03 -3.16 7.48
N GLU A 53 8.88 -3.82 8.62
CA GLU A 53 7.58 -4.36 9.07
C GLU A 53 6.45 -3.33 9.03
N VAL A 54 6.68 -2.11 9.52
CA VAL A 54 5.66 -1.05 9.52
C VAL A 54 5.20 -0.70 8.11
N ASP A 55 6.11 -0.63 7.14
CA ASP A 55 5.79 -0.30 5.75
C ASP A 55 5.16 -1.50 5.05
N THR A 56 5.62 -2.73 5.32
CA THR A 56 5.00 -3.96 4.83
C THR A 56 3.57 -4.11 5.33
N VAL A 57 3.32 -3.96 6.63
CA VAL A 57 1.97 -4.06 7.24
C VAL A 57 1.06 -2.97 6.70
N SER A 58 1.54 -1.72 6.63
CA SER A 58 0.73 -0.61 6.08
C SER A 58 0.38 -0.85 4.61
N SER A 59 1.30 -1.38 3.81
CA SER A 59 1.04 -1.67 2.41
C SER A 59 0.10 -2.87 2.25
N ASP A 60 0.27 -3.92 3.04
CA ASP A 60 -0.61 -5.09 3.01
C ASP A 60 -2.05 -4.72 3.45
N GLU A 61 -2.21 -3.74 4.35
CA GLU A 61 -3.51 -3.21 4.78
C GLU A 61 -4.18 -2.31 3.71
N PHE A 62 -3.45 -1.33 3.15
CA PHE A 62 -4.07 -0.31 2.29
C PHE A 62 -3.91 -0.55 0.79
N LEU A 63 -2.85 -1.24 0.38
CA LEU A 63 -2.60 -1.61 -1.02
C LEU A 63 -3.01 -3.05 -1.31
N CYS A 64 -3.16 -3.86 -0.27
CA CYS A 64 -3.57 -5.26 -0.29
C CYS A 64 -2.52 -6.20 -0.86
N ARG A 65 -2.22 -7.25 -0.09
CA ARG A 65 -1.24 -8.28 -0.45
C ARG A 65 -1.55 -8.91 -1.81
N GLU A 66 -2.82 -9.10 -2.13
CA GLU A 66 -3.27 -9.64 -3.42
C GLU A 66 -2.89 -8.77 -4.63
N ASN A 67 -2.62 -7.48 -4.44
CA ASN A 67 -2.21 -6.56 -5.51
C ASN A 67 -0.69 -6.44 -5.66
N LEU A 68 0.10 -7.13 -4.82
CA LEU A 68 1.56 -7.13 -4.89
C LEU A 68 2.02 -7.94 -6.12
N VAL A 69 2.56 -7.24 -7.12
CA VAL A 69 3.10 -7.87 -8.34
C VAL A 69 4.48 -8.44 -8.07
N LYS A 70 5.34 -7.66 -7.40
CA LYS A 70 6.71 -8.06 -7.08
C LYS A 70 7.27 -7.23 -5.93
N SER A 71 8.08 -7.86 -5.10
CA SER A 71 9.02 -7.18 -4.22
C SER A 71 10.44 -7.50 -4.69
N LYS A 72 11.32 -6.49 -4.74
CA LYS A 72 12.73 -6.67 -5.02
C LYS A 72 13.55 -5.72 -4.14
N ASP A 73 14.49 -6.28 -3.39
CA ASP A 73 15.36 -5.55 -2.47
C ASP A 73 14.54 -4.70 -1.48
N LEU A 74 14.52 -3.38 -1.67
CA LEU A 74 13.80 -2.42 -0.83
C LEU A 74 12.51 -1.90 -1.48
N LEU A 75 12.13 -2.39 -2.66
CA LEU A 75 11.03 -1.83 -3.44
C LEU A 75 9.88 -2.85 -3.60
N GLY A 76 8.70 -2.49 -3.10
CA GLY A 76 7.45 -3.18 -3.38
C GLY A 76 6.73 -2.55 -4.57
N HIS A 77 6.21 -3.36 -5.49
CA HIS A 77 5.40 -2.92 -6.64
C HIS A 77 4.00 -3.52 -6.57
N PHE A 78 3.02 -2.65 -6.41
CA PHE A 78 1.59 -2.97 -6.39
C PHE A 78 0.89 -2.43 -7.63
N VAL A 79 -0.18 -3.10 -8.06
CA VAL A 79 -1.05 -2.62 -9.12
C VAL A 79 -2.49 -2.62 -8.61
N LEU A 80 -3.05 -1.43 -8.46
CA LEU A 80 -4.40 -1.24 -7.94
C LEU A 80 -5.36 -0.91 -9.07
N GLU A 81 -6.57 -1.47 -8.98
CA GLU A 81 -7.69 -1.13 -9.85
C GLU A 81 -8.58 -0.09 -9.16
N ARG A 82 -9.30 0.70 -9.97
CA ARG A 82 -10.35 1.60 -9.47
C ARG A 82 -11.39 0.80 -8.70
N MET A 83 -11.89 1.36 -7.60
CA MET A 83 -13.00 0.78 -6.84
C MET A 83 -14.28 1.59 -7.00
N ASP A 84 -15.40 0.94 -6.69
CA ASP A 84 -16.70 1.63 -6.60
C ASP A 84 -16.63 2.71 -5.52
N GLU A 85 -17.26 3.86 -5.78
CA GLU A 85 -17.26 5.02 -4.87
C GLU A 85 -17.94 4.72 -3.52
N ASN A 86 -18.76 3.66 -3.46
CA ASN A 86 -19.43 3.20 -2.24
C ASN A 86 -18.69 2.05 -1.54
N CYS A 87 -17.52 1.63 -2.04
CA CYS A 87 -16.71 0.61 -1.40
C CYS A 87 -15.70 1.23 -0.43
N PHE A 88 -15.85 0.94 0.86
CA PHE A 88 -15.00 1.46 1.93
C PHE A 88 -13.93 0.46 2.40
N GLN A 89 -13.91 -0.73 1.81
CA GLN A 89 -12.93 -1.77 2.13
C GLN A 89 -11.75 -1.66 1.17
N PHE A 90 -10.53 -1.84 1.68
CA PHE A 90 -9.34 -1.89 0.83
C PHE A 90 -9.19 -3.26 0.15
N CYS A 91 -9.24 -4.34 0.93
CA CYS A 91 -8.86 -5.69 0.49
C CYS A 91 -10.08 -6.63 0.45
N HIS A 92 -10.12 -7.51 -0.56
CA HIS A 92 -11.32 -8.33 -0.83
C HIS A 92 -11.42 -9.58 0.05
N ASN A 93 -10.32 -9.99 0.69
CA ASN A 93 -10.27 -11.16 1.56
C ASN A 93 -9.53 -10.83 2.86
N HIS A 94 -10.28 -10.52 3.93
CA HIS A 94 -9.78 -10.73 5.29
C HIS A 94 -9.77 -12.25 5.59
N ALA A 95 -8.96 -13.02 4.85
CA ALA A 95 -8.61 -14.36 5.31
C ALA A 95 -7.61 -14.21 6.46
N SER A 96 -8.14 -13.93 7.65
CA SER A 96 -7.55 -14.20 8.96
C SER A 96 -6.02 -14.13 9.00
N SER A 97 -5.46 -12.94 9.26
CA SER A 97 -4.14 -12.90 9.89
C SER A 97 -4.20 -13.82 11.11
N PRO A 98 -3.36 -14.87 11.23
CA PRO A 98 -3.29 -15.60 12.47
C PRO A 98 -2.84 -14.59 13.51
N LEU A 99 -3.73 -14.26 14.45
CA LEU A 99 -3.36 -13.61 15.70
C LEU A 99 -2.16 -14.37 16.22
N ALA A 100 -0.99 -13.73 16.25
CA ALA A 100 0.18 -14.27 16.89
C ALA A 100 -0.23 -14.58 18.33
N SER A 101 -0.33 -15.86 18.66
CA SER A 101 -0.57 -16.32 20.01
C SER A 101 0.69 -16.01 20.81
N SER A 102 0.71 -14.82 21.41
CA SER A 102 1.64 -14.50 22.49
C SER A 102 1.32 -15.41 23.66
N SER A 103 1.98 -16.56 23.69
CA SER A 103 1.99 -17.47 24.84
C SER A 103 2.95 -16.87 25.87
N SER A 104 2.43 -16.48 27.03
CA SER A 104 3.22 -16.23 28.25
C SER A 104 3.29 -17.51 29.07
#